data_AF-A0A7S4B247-F1
#
_entry.id   AF-A0A7S4B247-F1
#
_cell.length_a   1.000
_cell.length_b   1.000
_cell.length_c   1.000
_cell.angle_alpha   90.00
_cell.angle_beta   90.00
_cell.angle_gamma   90.00
#
_symmetry.space_group_name_H-M   'P 1'
#
loop_
_entity.id
_entity.type
_entity.pdbx_description
1 polymer ?
#
loop_
_entity_poly.entity_id
_entity_poly.type
_entity_poly.pdbx_seq_one_letter_code
_entity_poly.pdbx_strand_id
1 'polypeptide(L)'
;TLAMMHHGCLHSLSTLTLLLPLTRALTFDRRGFALMMAGAGTEATTAAAPRSNKVLEGIIRYHHLWVDDHGETHVKRDCPFGPLEKKGYASDSQQYVKSFASDFKMADMIVTQQFGENPWHHCPAPQFVTTIAGSWYIKTTDGDVLIMKPGDVLFQDNIKSHPRAEGGTRKAMHFSGVHGDEPCNQLIVQVDVEPQVGEPCRWSAEK
;
A
#
# COMPACT_ATOMS: atom_id res chain seq x y z
N THR A 1 -39.07 -43.09 6.64
CA THR A 1 -40.32 -43.39 7.36
C THR A 1 -39.98 -43.74 8.80
N LEU A 2 -40.50 -42.94 9.75
CA LEU A 2 -40.63 -43.09 11.23
C LEU A 2 -39.75 -44.15 11.95
N ALA A 3 -38.84 -43.75 12.86
CA ALA A 3 -39.00 -43.40 14.30
C ALA A 3 -38.93 -44.65 15.22
N MET A 4 -38.21 -44.68 16.36
CA MET A 4 -38.51 -43.91 17.58
C MET A 4 -37.49 -44.17 18.73
N MET A 5 -37.47 -43.22 19.69
CA MET A 5 -37.17 -43.33 21.15
C MET A 5 -35.70 -43.31 21.64
N HIS A 6 -35.31 -42.70 22.78
CA HIS A 6 -36.01 -42.09 23.92
C HIS A 6 -35.03 -41.19 24.75
N HIS A 7 -35.57 -40.15 25.43
CA HIS A 7 -35.16 -39.49 26.70
C HIS A 7 -33.72 -38.93 26.87
N GLY A 8 -33.43 -37.74 27.39
CA GLY A 8 -34.17 -36.78 28.25
C GLY A 8 -33.27 -36.42 29.46
N CYS A 9 -32.94 -35.14 29.69
CA CYS A 9 -32.71 -34.60 31.03
C CYS A 9 -32.59 -33.06 31.02
N LEU A 10 -33.08 -32.45 32.10
CA LEU A 10 -33.44 -31.06 32.30
C LEU A 10 -32.54 -30.41 33.37
N HIS A 11 -32.33 -29.09 33.20
CA HIS A 11 -32.20 -28.03 34.24
C HIS A 11 -30.91 -27.92 35.07
N SER A 12 -30.33 -26.71 35.07
CA SER A 12 -30.42 -25.81 36.24
C SER A 12 -29.83 -24.42 35.93
N LEU A 13 -30.65 -23.39 36.13
CA LEU A 13 -30.28 -21.97 36.24
C LEU A 13 -29.96 -21.68 37.71
N SER A 14 -28.92 -20.89 37.98
CA SER A 14 -28.75 -20.26 39.28
C SER A 14 -28.17 -18.86 39.15
N THR A 15 -29.02 -17.88 39.48
CA THR A 15 -28.72 -16.47 39.75
C THR A 15 -28.14 -16.29 41.15
N LEU A 16 -27.11 -15.46 41.33
CA LEU A 16 -26.84 -14.83 42.64
C LEU A 16 -26.14 -13.46 42.53
N THR A 17 -26.97 -12.44 42.74
CA THR A 17 -26.84 -11.23 43.56
C THR A 17 -25.49 -10.50 43.77
N LEU A 18 -25.56 -9.21 43.44
CA LEU A 18 -24.73 -8.03 43.72
C LEU A 18 -24.30 -7.87 45.19
N LEU A 19 -23.07 -7.40 45.44
CA LEU A 19 -22.67 -6.68 46.67
C LEU A 19 -21.42 -5.79 46.39
N LEU A 20 -21.63 -4.47 46.39
CA LEU A 20 -20.58 -3.44 46.51
C LEU A 20 -20.12 -3.32 47.97
N PRO A 21 -18.89 -2.85 48.22
CA PRO A 21 -18.72 -1.91 49.31
C PRO A 21 -17.85 -0.68 48.98
N LEU A 22 -18.40 0.44 49.43
CA LEU A 22 -17.80 1.60 50.11
C LEU A 22 -16.41 2.12 49.71
N THR A 23 -16.46 3.36 49.25
CA THR A 23 -15.44 4.40 49.22
C THR A 23 -14.66 4.55 50.53
N ARG A 24 -13.33 4.66 50.42
CA ARG A 24 -12.47 5.21 51.46
C ARG A 24 -11.62 6.34 50.86
N ALA A 25 -11.94 7.57 51.25
CA ALA A 25 -11.17 8.75 50.91
C ALA A 25 -9.81 8.68 51.64
N LEU A 26 -8.72 8.72 50.88
CA LEU A 26 -7.38 8.98 51.39
C LEU A 26 -7.04 10.44 51.08
N THR A 27 -7.03 11.27 52.12
CA THR A 27 -6.36 12.56 52.12
C THR A 27 -4.86 12.32 52.00
N PHE A 28 -4.22 12.81 50.94
CA PHE A 28 -2.76 12.82 50.84
C PHE A 28 -2.24 14.26 50.80
N ASP A 29 -1.26 14.45 51.66
CA ASP A 29 -0.61 15.69 52.08
C ASP A 29 0.17 16.36 50.94
N ARG A 30 0.11 17.69 50.88
CA ARG A 30 0.87 18.52 49.93
C ARG A 30 2.26 18.75 50.50
N ARG A 31 3.25 17.94 50.12
CA ARG A 31 4.68 18.32 50.20
C ARG A 31 5.54 17.47 49.27
N GLY A 32 6.00 18.14 48.20
CA GLY A 32 7.32 17.98 47.59
C GLY A 32 7.78 16.59 47.16
N PHE A 33 7.64 16.29 45.87
CA PHE A 33 8.67 15.55 45.15
C PHE A 33 8.71 16.07 43.71
N ALA A 34 9.76 16.81 43.39
CA ALA A 34 10.14 17.11 42.02
C ALA A 34 11.13 16.03 41.55
N LEU A 35 11.04 15.70 40.26
CA LEU A 35 12.14 15.29 39.36
C LEU A 35 11.94 13.94 38.63
N MET A 36 12.15 14.02 37.31
CA MET A 36 12.34 12.99 36.27
C MET A 36 11.10 12.36 35.63
N MET A 37 10.47 13.12 34.73
CA MET A 37 9.80 12.54 33.56
C MET A 37 10.86 12.19 32.52
N ALA A 38 11.25 10.92 32.44
CA ALA A 38 12.01 10.40 31.31
C ALA A 38 11.09 10.36 30.08
N GLY A 39 11.59 10.94 28.98
CA GLY A 39 10.83 11.30 27.79
C GLY A 39 10.12 10.13 27.12
N ALA A 40 8.83 10.33 26.87
CA ALA A 40 8.15 9.67 25.77
C ALA A 40 8.78 10.18 24.46
N GLY A 41 9.66 9.37 23.88
CA GLY A 41 10.11 9.56 22.51
C GLY A 41 8.90 9.43 21.59
N THR A 42 8.32 10.57 21.22
CA THR A 42 7.34 10.63 20.16
C THR A 42 8.15 10.55 18.87
N GLU A 43 8.23 9.36 18.26
CA GLU A 43 8.70 9.26 16.89
C GLU A 43 7.75 10.09 16.04
N ALA A 44 8.22 11.27 15.65
CA ALA A 44 7.52 12.11 14.70
C ALA A 44 7.51 11.36 13.37
N THR A 45 6.38 10.70 13.07
CA THR A 45 6.04 10.30 11.71
C THR A 45 6.18 11.56 10.87
N THR A 46 7.25 11.62 10.07
CA THR A 46 7.47 12.75 9.18
C THR A 46 6.42 12.63 8.10
N ALA A 47 5.28 13.28 8.32
CA ALA A 47 4.21 13.34 7.34
C ALA A 47 4.82 13.90 6.05
N ALA A 48 4.82 13.08 5.00
CA ALA A 48 5.30 13.50 3.69
C ALA A 48 4.59 14.80 3.32
N ALA A 49 5.38 15.81 2.93
CA ALA A 49 4.84 17.10 2.53
C ALA A 49 3.73 16.91 1.47
N PRO A 50 2.61 17.64 1.56
CA PRO A 50 1.55 17.52 0.56
C PRO A 50 2.14 17.80 -0.81
N ARG A 51 1.96 16.86 -1.76
CA ARG A 51 2.39 17.05 -3.15
C ARG A 51 1.78 18.36 -3.66
N SER A 52 2.61 19.22 -4.24
CA SER A 52 2.10 20.36 -4.98
C SER A 52 1.27 19.82 -6.14
N ASN A 53 -0.01 20.15 -6.21
CA ASN A 53 -0.84 19.90 -7.41
C ASN A 53 -0.40 20.75 -8.63
N LYS A 54 0.78 21.37 -8.56
CA LYS A 54 1.36 22.13 -9.66
C LYS A 54 1.84 21.16 -10.73
N VAL A 55 1.09 21.09 -11.81
CA VAL A 55 1.51 20.41 -13.04
C VAL A 55 2.66 21.21 -13.65
N LEU A 56 3.82 20.56 -13.80
CA LEU A 56 4.98 21.15 -14.45
C LEU A 56 4.98 20.74 -15.93
N GLU A 57 5.28 21.69 -16.82
CA GLU A 57 5.33 21.43 -18.26
C GLU A 57 6.35 20.32 -18.55
N GLY A 58 5.92 19.30 -19.31
CA GLY A 58 6.78 18.19 -19.71
C GLY A 58 7.21 17.24 -18.59
N ILE A 59 6.58 17.29 -17.41
CA ILE A 59 6.87 16.36 -16.32
C ILE A 59 5.62 15.56 -15.96
N ILE A 60 5.65 14.27 -16.24
CA ILE A 60 4.60 13.30 -15.88
C ILE A 60 5.23 12.31 -14.89
N ARG A 61 4.57 12.03 -13.76
CA ARG A 61 5.16 11.26 -12.65
C ARG A 61 4.45 9.94 -12.37
N TYR A 62 5.18 8.98 -11.82
CA TYR A 62 4.69 7.73 -11.25
C TYR A 62 5.51 7.35 -10.01
N HIS A 63 5.03 6.40 -9.22
CA HIS A 63 5.77 5.76 -8.14
C HIS A 63 6.28 4.39 -8.61
N HIS A 64 7.43 3.96 -8.12
CA HIS A 64 7.98 2.64 -8.43
C HIS A 64 8.11 1.82 -7.15
N LEU A 65 7.41 0.68 -7.08
CA LEU A 65 7.73 -0.39 -6.12
C LEU A 65 8.78 -1.28 -6.76
N TRP A 66 9.99 -1.26 -6.22
CA TRP A 66 11.15 -1.98 -6.76
C TRP A 66 11.76 -2.89 -5.69
N VAL A 67 12.56 -3.85 -6.13
CA VAL A 67 13.22 -4.83 -5.25
C VAL A 67 14.73 -4.61 -5.28
N ASP A 68 15.37 -4.53 -4.13
CA ASP A 68 16.81 -4.39 -4.03
C ASP A 68 17.57 -5.72 -4.18
N ASP A 69 18.89 -5.67 -4.06
CA ASP A 69 19.78 -6.82 -4.14
C ASP A 69 19.62 -7.82 -2.98
N HIS A 70 19.08 -7.37 -1.85
CA HIS A 70 18.72 -8.19 -0.70
C HIS A 70 17.31 -8.79 -0.78
N GLY A 71 16.53 -8.43 -1.79
CA GLY A 71 15.15 -8.88 -1.96
C GLY A 71 14.14 -8.11 -1.12
N GLU A 72 14.53 -6.99 -0.51
CA GLU A 72 13.60 -6.08 0.14
C GLU A 72 12.89 -5.22 -0.92
N THR A 73 11.58 -5.02 -0.76
CA THR A 73 10.82 -4.05 -1.53
C THR A 73 11.00 -2.66 -0.96
N HIS A 74 10.96 -1.67 -1.85
CA HIS A 74 11.11 -0.24 -1.58
C HIS A 74 10.13 0.55 -2.43
N VAL A 75 9.79 1.77 -2.03
CA VAL A 75 9.04 2.71 -2.87
C VAL A 75 9.88 3.92 -3.23
N LYS A 76 10.15 4.11 -4.52
CA LYS A 76 10.62 5.38 -5.05
C LYS A 76 9.44 6.23 -5.51
N ARG A 77 9.27 7.40 -4.88
CA ARG A 77 8.17 8.32 -5.16
C ARG A 77 8.53 9.29 -6.29
N ASP A 78 7.52 9.72 -7.04
CA ASP A 78 7.59 10.84 -7.98
C ASP A 78 8.63 10.70 -9.12
N CYS A 79 8.90 9.47 -9.55
CA CYS A 79 9.72 9.16 -10.72
C CYS A 79 9.15 9.86 -11.97
N PRO A 80 9.95 10.63 -12.73
CA PRO A 80 9.47 11.19 -13.98
C PRO A 80 9.42 10.09 -15.05
N PHE A 81 8.38 10.09 -15.89
CA PHE A 81 8.42 9.34 -17.14
C PHE A 81 9.35 10.04 -18.13
N GLY A 82 10.16 9.27 -18.84
CA GLY A 82 11.04 9.83 -19.85
C GLY A 82 11.77 8.82 -20.73
N PRO A 83 12.47 9.32 -21.76
CA PRO A 83 12.37 10.70 -22.27
C PRO A 83 10.99 10.97 -22.91
N LEU A 84 10.51 12.21 -22.79
CA LEU A 84 9.28 12.70 -23.44
C LEU A 84 9.65 13.54 -24.67
N GLU A 85 8.93 13.36 -25.77
CA GLU A 85 9.07 14.15 -26.99
C GLU A 85 7.96 15.20 -27.07
N LYS A 86 8.31 16.47 -27.32
CA LYS A 86 7.31 17.52 -27.57
C LYS A 86 6.84 17.45 -29.03
N LYS A 87 5.66 16.87 -29.27
CA LYS A 87 5.09 16.68 -30.61
C LYS A 87 3.56 16.64 -30.59
N GLY A 88 2.95 16.69 -31.77
CA GLY A 88 1.53 16.38 -31.93
C GLY A 88 1.25 14.89 -31.66
N TYR A 89 0.20 14.59 -30.89
CA TYR A 89 -0.24 13.20 -30.69
C TYR A 89 -1.30 12.77 -31.73
N ALA A 90 -2.36 13.56 -31.87
CA ALA A 90 -3.46 13.31 -32.82
C ALA A 90 -3.66 14.45 -33.84
N SER A 91 -3.04 15.61 -33.62
CA SER A 91 -3.12 16.82 -34.45
C SER A 91 -1.90 17.71 -34.17
N ASP A 92 -1.87 18.92 -34.75
CA ASP A 92 -0.78 19.90 -34.53
C ASP A 92 -0.71 20.47 -33.11
N SER A 93 -1.62 20.07 -32.21
CA SER A 93 -1.56 20.43 -30.79
C SER A 93 -0.32 19.85 -30.12
N GLN A 94 0.56 20.71 -29.62
CA GLN A 94 1.81 20.30 -28.96
C GLN A 94 1.50 19.55 -27.66
N GLN A 95 2.03 18.33 -27.52
CA GLN A 95 1.92 17.48 -26.34
C GLN A 95 3.30 16.91 -26.00
N TYR A 96 3.51 16.53 -24.74
CA TYR A 96 4.70 15.77 -24.34
C TYR A 96 4.35 14.29 -24.33
N VAL A 97 4.97 13.52 -25.23
CA VAL A 97 4.57 12.15 -25.56
C VAL A 97 5.74 11.19 -25.33
N LYS A 98 5.49 10.11 -24.60
CA LYS A 98 6.35 8.91 -24.59
C LYS A 98 5.51 7.73 -25.07
N SER A 99 5.96 7.08 -26.13
CA SER A 99 5.40 5.79 -26.55
C SER A 99 6.21 4.66 -25.93
N PHE A 100 5.53 3.68 -25.34
CA PHE A 100 6.15 2.47 -24.79
C PHE A 100 6.12 1.28 -25.78
N ALA A 101 5.73 1.50 -27.04
CA ALA A 101 5.53 0.42 -28.01
C ALA A 101 6.79 -0.42 -28.30
N SER A 102 7.98 0.17 -28.11
CA SER A 102 9.30 -0.47 -28.19
C SER A 102 9.82 -0.95 -26.85
N ASP A 103 9.26 -0.48 -25.74
CA ASP A 103 9.71 -0.81 -24.38
C ASP A 103 9.11 -2.14 -23.91
N PHE A 104 7.83 -2.38 -24.21
CA PHE A 104 7.12 -3.60 -23.81
C PHE A 104 5.86 -3.86 -24.67
N LYS A 105 5.29 -5.05 -24.49
CA LYS A 105 3.93 -5.36 -24.95
C LYS A 105 2.95 -5.29 -23.79
N MET A 106 1.74 -4.81 -24.06
CA MET A 106 0.65 -4.90 -23.09
C MET A 106 0.17 -6.36 -23.06
N ALA A 107 0.14 -6.94 -21.87
CA ALA A 107 -0.33 -8.29 -21.64
C ALA A 107 -1.84 -8.32 -21.34
N ASP A 108 -2.33 -7.38 -20.53
CA ASP A 108 -3.74 -7.29 -20.16
C ASP A 108 -4.12 -5.86 -19.70
N MET A 109 -5.41 -5.56 -19.70
CA MET A 109 -6.01 -4.35 -19.14
C MET A 109 -7.16 -4.74 -18.22
N ILE A 110 -7.01 -4.45 -16.92
CA ILE A 110 -7.92 -4.90 -15.88
C ILE A 110 -8.53 -3.70 -15.18
N VAL A 111 -9.85 -3.70 -15.03
CA VAL A 111 -10.56 -2.76 -14.14
C VAL A 111 -11.01 -3.54 -12.92
N THR A 112 -10.64 -3.05 -11.73
CA THR A 112 -10.94 -3.73 -10.48
C THR A 112 -11.29 -2.74 -9.38
N GLN A 113 -11.93 -3.27 -8.34
CA GLN A 113 -12.25 -2.55 -7.11
C GLN A 113 -11.70 -3.34 -5.93
N GLN A 114 -10.76 -2.73 -5.20
CA GLN A 114 -10.17 -3.34 -4.01
C GLN A 114 -10.98 -3.02 -2.77
N PHE A 115 -11.14 -4.04 -1.92
CA PHE A 115 -11.76 -3.98 -0.60
C PHE A 115 -10.79 -4.49 0.45
N GLY A 116 -10.76 -3.83 1.61
CA GLY A 116 -9.98 -4.27 2.76
C GLY A 116 -8.49 -4.45 2.49
N GLU A 117 -7.89 -5.36 3.24
CA GLU A 117 -6.45 -5.66 3.19
C GLU A 117 -6.14 -6.81 2.23
N ASN A 118 -5.00 -6.71 1.56
CA ASN A 118 -4.38 -7.75 0.79
C ASN A 118 -3.04 -8.13 1.46
N PRO A 119 -2.95 -9.33 2.05
CA PRO A 119 -1.75 -9.81 2.76
C PRO A 119 -0.47 -9.77 1.93
N TRP A 120 0.69 -10.03 2.53
CA TRP A 120 1.97 -10.07 1.82
C TRP A 120 1.91 -10.98 0.58
N HIS A 121 2.13 -10.39 -0.59
CA HIS A 121 2.02 -11.06 -1.88
C HIS A 121 2.97 -10.45 -2.92
N HIS A 122 3.24 -11.23 -3.96
CA HIS A 122 3.84 -10.74 -5.19
C HIS A 122 2.76 -10.15 -6.10
N CYS A 123 3.11 -9.18 -6.95
CA CYS A 123 2.19 -8.78 -8.00
C CYS A 123 2.00 -9.93 -9.02
N PRO A 124 0.82 -10.05 -9.67
CA PRO A 124 0.52 -11.14 -10.61
C PRO A 124 1.34 -11.04 -11.92
N ALA A 125 1.69 -9.82 -12.33
CA ALA A 125 2.50 -9.50 -13.49
C ALA A 125 3.19 -8.14 -13.24
N PRO A 126 4.26 -7.80 -13.98
CA PRO A 126 4.72 -6.43 -14.05
C PRO A 126 3.58 -5.55 -14.56
N GLN A 127 3.27 -4.47 -13.85
CA GLN A 127 2.04 -3.74 -14.11
C GLN A 127 2.10 -2.29 -13.67
N PHE A 128 1.36 -1.45 -14.38
CA PHE A 128 0.97 -0.13 -13.94
C PHE A 128 -0.38 -0.21 -13.24
N VAL A 129 -0.50 0.38 -12.05
CA VAL A 129 -1.75 0.49 -11.29
C VAL A 129 -2.07 1.97 -11.11
N THR A 130 -3.19 2.39 -11.68
CA THR A 130 -3.71 3.75 -11.55
C THR A 130 -4.87 3.76 -10.58
N THR A 131 -4.79 4.58 -9.52
CA THR A 131 -5.92 4.82 -8.63
C THR A 131 -6.90 5.76 -9.33
N ILE A 132 -8.13 5.29 -9.58
CA ILE A 132 -9.18 6.07 -10.23
C ILE A 132 -10.05 6.78 -9.19
N ALA A 133 -10.43 6.07 -8.12
CA ALA A 133 -11.27 6.57 -7.03
C ALA A 133 -10.94 5.85 -5.72
N GLY A 134 -11.29 6.46 -4.58
CA GLY A 134 -10.90 5.97 -3.26
C GLY A 134 -9.40 6.19 -2.98
N SER A 135 -8.83 5.43 -2.05
CA SER A 135 -7.41 5.48 -1.74
C SER A 135 -6.88 4.08 -1.44
N TRP A 136 -5.66 3.81 -1.90
CA TRP A 136 -4.97 2.53 -1.73
C TRP A 136 -3.65 2.77 -1.01
N TYR A 137 -3.24 1.87 -0.13
CA TYR A 137 -1.92 1.93 0.48
C TYR A 137 -1.10 0.69 0.13
N ILE A 138 0.22 0.88 0.12
CA ILE A 138 1.23 -0.15 -0.04
C ILE A 138 2.16 -0.06 1.16
N LYS A 139 2.51 -1.21 1.71
CA LYS A 139 3.59 -1.35 2.67
C LYS A 139 4.66 -2.28 2.10
N THR A 140 5.89 -1.78 2.09
CA THR A 140 7.07 -2.51 1.61
C THR A 140 7.80 -3.19 2.77
N THR A 141 8.70 -4.13 2.44
CA THR A 141 9.36 -4.96 3.46
C THR A 141 10.39 -4.20 4.28
N ASP A 142 10.94 -3.11 3.74
CA ASP A 142 11.78 -2.13 4.45
C ASP A 142 10.98 -1.28 5.47
N GLY A 143 9.64 -1.41 5.49
CA GLY A 143 8.74 -0.72 6.40
C GLY A 143 8.11 0.55 5.82
N ASP A 144 8.48 0.96 4.60
CA ASP A 144 7.94 2.15 3.96
C ASP A 144 6.45 1.99 3.64
N VAL A 145 5.71 3.11 3.70
CA VAL A 145 4.29 3.15 3.36
C VAL A 145 4.02 4.22 2.30
N LEU A 146 3.35 3.83 1.22
CA LEU A 146 2.85 4.73 0.18
C LEU A 146 1.32 4.77 0.23
N ILE A 147 0.75 5.97 0.28
CA ILE A 147 -0.69 6.19 0.11
C ILE A 147 -0.92 6.76 -1.30
N MET A 148 -1.66 6.01 -2.10
CA MET A 148 -2.03 6.29 -3.48
C MET A 148 -3.43 6.91 -3.53
N LYS A 149 -3.53 8.12 -4.11
CA LYS A 149 -4.77 8.89 -4.28
C LYS A 149 -5.25 8.88 -5.75
N PRO A 150 -6.48 9.34 -6.04
CA PRO A 150 -6.95 9.43 -7.43
C PRO A 150 -5.97 10.20 -8.32
N GLY A 151 -5.60 9.59 -9.44
CA GLY A 151 -4.60 10.10 -10.39
C GLY A 151 -3.17 9.60 -10.16
N ASP A 152 -2.88 8.95 -9.02
CA ASP A 152 -1.57 8.34 -8.79
C ASP A 152 -1.39 7.08 -9.63
N VAL A 153 -0.19 6.90 -10.16
CA VAL A 153 0.24 5.72 -10.92
C VAL A 153 1.40 5.05 -10.21
N LEU A 154 1.31 3.75 -10.02
CA LEU A 154 2.40 2.90 -9.53
C LEU A 154 2.86 1.97 -10.66
N PHE A 155 4.15 1.84 -10.89
CA PHE A 155 4.72 0.68 -11.57
C PHE A 155 5.29 -0.29 -10.53
N GLN A 156 5.09 -1.59 -10.74
CA GLN A 156 5.65 -2.65 -9.90
C GLN A 156 5.97 -3.89 -10.75
N ASP A 157 7.10 -4.54 -10.49
CA ASP A 157 7.56 -5.76 -11.16
C ASP A 157 8.02 -6.84 -10.16
N ASN A 158 7.62 -6.73 -8.90
CA ASN A 158 7.92 -7.67 -7.82
C ASN A 158 7.08 -8.97 -7.90
N ILE A 159 7.11 -9.62 -9.05
CA ILE A 159 6.41 -10.87 -9.34
C ILE A 159 7.03 -12.08 -8.64
N LYS A 160 6.31 -13.20 -8.59
CA LYS A 160 6.79 -14.43 -7.94
C LYS A 160 8.08 -14.99 -8.55
N SER A 161 8.33 -14.76 -9.84
CA SER A 161 9.55 -15.16 -10.53
C SER A 161 10.65 -14.09 -10.50
N HIS A 162 10.49 -13.01 -9.72
CA HIS A 162 11.54 -12.02 -9.54
C HIS A 162 12.85 -12.68 -9.08
N PRO A 163 14.05 -12.29 -9.58
CA PRO A 163 15.32 -12.94 -9.24
C PRO A 163 15.67 -12.99 -7.74
N ARG A 164 15.01 -12.16 -6.94
CA ARG A 164 15.16 -12.08 -5.48
C ARG A 164 13.96 -12.60 -4.69
N ALA A 165 12.93 -13.12 -5.35
CA ALA A 165 11.85 -13.80 -4.66
C ALA A 165 12.36 -15.12 -4.05
N GLU A 166 11.90 -15.44 -2.85
CA GLU A 166 12.31 -16.66 -2.14
C GLU A 166 11.09 -17.28 -1.44
N GLY A 167 10.80 -18.54 -1.77
CA GLY A 167 9.64 -19.27 -1.24
C GLY A 167 9.69 -19.41 0.28
N GLY A 168 8.54 -19.19 0.94
CA GLY A 168 8.44 -19.24 2.41
C GLY A 168 8.93 -17.98 3.13
N THR A 169 9.40 -16.97 2.39
CA THR A 169 9.81 -15.67 2.94
C THR A 169 8.89 -14.54 2.45
N ARG A 170 9.21 -13.29 2.82
CA ARG A 170 8.54 -12.08 2.29
C ARG A 170 9.37 -11.37 1.21
N LYS A 171 10.49 -11.93 0.76
CA LYS A 171 11.34 -11.26 -0.24
C LYS A 171 10.55 -11.02 -1.53
N ALA A 172 10.74 -9.83 -2.11
CA ALA A 172 10.01 -9.33 -3.28
C ALA A 172 8.47 -9.29 -3.10
N MET A 173 7.95 -9.29 -1.86
CA MET A 173 6.52 -9.12 -1.60
C MET A 173 6.19 -7.69 -1.16
N HIS A 174 4.91 -7.37 -1.24
CA HIS A 174 4.34 -6.17 -0.65
C HIS A 174 3.02 -6.50 0.05
N PHE A 175 2.64 -5.70 1.03
CA PHE A 175 1.31 -5.71 1.61
C PHE A 175 0.55 -4.52 1.04
N SER A 176 -0.75 -4.65 0.81
CA SER A 176 -1.53 -3.51 0.33
C SER A 176 -2.95 -3.53 0.87
N GLY A 177 -3.68 -2.44 0.69
CA GLY A 177 -5.05 -2.38 1.18
C GLY A 177 -5.73 -1.06 0.88
N VAL A 178 -7.02 -0.99 1.18
CA VAL A 178 -7.77 0.27 1.12
C VAL A 178 -7.32 1.20 2.24
N HIS A 179 -7.15 2.48 1.93
CA HIS A 179 -6.89 3.53 2.92
C HIS A 179 -8.16 4.36 3.15
N GLY A 180 -8.71 4.32 4.36
CA GLY A 180 -10.01 4.90 4.69
C GLY A 180 -11.15 3.89 4.55
N ASP A 181 -12.39 4.40 4.54
CA ASP A 181 -13.60 3.55 4.65
C ASP A 181 -14.23 3.21 3.28
N GLU A 182 -13.79 3.85 2.21
CA GLU A 182 -14.33 3.68 0.85
C GLU A 182 -13.47 2.73 0.01
N PRO A 183 -14.06 1.85 -0.82
CA PRO A 183 -13.29 0.98 -1.70
C PRO A 183 -12.44 1.76 -2.70
N CYS A 184 -11.37 1.13 -3.20
CA CYS A 184 -10.47 1.75 -4.17
C CYS A 184 -10.69 1.19 -5.57
N ASN A 185 -11.08 2.03 -6.52
CA ASN A 185 -11.20 1.66 -7.93
C ASN A 185 -9.85 1.82 -8.62
N GLN A 186 -9.42 0.81 -9.36
CA GLN A 186 -8.13 0.76 -10.01
C GLN A 186 -8.27 0.40 -11.49
N LEU A 187 -7.47 1.07 -12.33
CA LEU A 187 -7.15 0.60 -13.68
C LEU A 187 -5.75 0.02 -13.64
N ILE A 188 -5.60 -1.21 -14.11
CA ILE A 188 -4.33 -1.93 -14.16
C ILE A 188 -4.00 -2.21 -15.62
N VAL A 189 -2.76 -1.93 -16.00
CA VAL A 189 -2.19 -2.30 -17.29
C VAL A 189 -1.02 -3.24 -17.02
N GLN A 190 -1.19 -4.51 -17.35
CA GLN A 190 -0.13 -5.50 -17.23
C GLN A 190 0.76 -5.46 -18.47
N VAL A 191 2.07 -5.60 -18.28
CA VAL A 191 3.06 -5.47 -19.34
C VAL A 191 4.05 -6.63 -19.30
N ASP A 192 4.54 -7.00 -20.47
CA ASP A 192 5.55 -8.03 -20.63
C ASP A 192 6.95 -7.41 -20.55
N VAL A 193 7.54 -7.47 -19.36
CA VAL A 193 8.92 -7.04 -19.08
C VAL A 193 9.57 -7.97 -18.06
N GLU A 194 10.86 -8.22 -18.23
CA GLU A 194 11.64 -8.90 -17.20
C GLU A 194 11.81 -7.99 -15.97
N PRO A 195 11.59 -8.50 -14.75
CA PRO A 195 11.83 -7.73 -13.53
C PRO A 195 13.30 -7.33 -13.33
N GLN A 196 13.53 -6.18 -12.70
CA GLN A 196 14.88 -5.67 -12.45
C GLN A 196 15.22 -5.60 -10.96
N VAL A 197 16.46 -5.95 -10.63
CA VAL A 197 17.01 -5.87 -9.27
C VAL A 197 17.75 -4.55 -9.12
N GLY A 198 17.39 -3.74 -8.12
CA GLY A 198 18.15 -2.54 -7.77
C GLY A 198 17.95 -1.34 -8.69
N GLU A 199 16.92 -1.33 -9.55
CA GLU A 199 16.69 -0.30 -10.57
C GLU A 199 15.43 0.55 -10.29
N PRO A 200 15.49 1.50 -9.34
CA PRO A 200 14.38 2.43 -9.12
C PRO A 200 14.16 3.33 -10.35
N CYS A 201 12.94 3.84 -10.50
CA CYS A 201 12.56 4.72 -11.62
C CYS A 201 12.92 4.21 -13.03
N ARG A 202 12.79 2.91 -13.33
CA ARG A 202 13.12 2.27 -14.62
C ARG A 202 12.70 3.04 -15.88
N TRP A 203 11.55 3.70 -15.84
CA TRP A 203 10.98 4.45 -16.97
C TRP A 203 11.33 5.95 -16.99
N SER A 204 12.32 6.36 -16.19
CA SER A 204 12.86 7.72 -16.14
C SER A 204 13.92 7.95 -17.20
N ALA A 205 14.03 9.20 -17.65
CA ALA A 205 15.18 9.67 -18.44
C ALA A 205 16.43 9.93 -17.59
N GLU A 206 16.24 10.15 -16.29
CA GLU A 206 17.28 10.34 -15.30
C GLU A 206 17.55 8.98 -14.64
N LYS A 207 18.67 8.35 -14.98
CA LYS A 207 19.24 7.18 -14.29
C LYS A 207 20.51 7.62 -13.57
#